data_AF-A0A0L8HRU4-F1
#
_entry.id   AF-A0A0L8HRU4-F1
#
_cell.length_a   1.000
_cell.length_b   1.000
_cell.length_c   1.000
_cell.angle_alpha   90.00
_cell.angle_beta   90.00
_cell.angle_gamma   90.00
#
_symmetry.space_group_name_H-M   'P 1'
#
loop_
_entity.id
_entity.type
_entity.pdbx_description
1 polymer ?
#
loop_
_entity_poly.entity_id
_entity_poly.type
_entity_poly.pdbx_seq_one_letter_code
_entity_poly.pdbx_strand_id
1 'polypeptide(L)'
;RENALKKMQTSLDALVESEIKIQQKEEEQRLMREEYEKDKEAYVESFKDDLLFTSLYADDVEGRKLNEMPAKILALSNQIFNFGTVEHIKIKDEVDTFWQCVEDAKAENKDLSTKAFNEFIEYKDKDVIKEFEHNLRDLVSAFTEGFQGLLANCRDLESQHHEKMMEVALINVETVHKNEVEDVSEDLRNLFMDKDTLVNAVTTSHEAHLLKIDHEEDKMSQRIKMWVKNLLKRIHDEEEVQRNRDRIIEITNMIDHLREAIDNLEGTVG
;
A
#
# COMPACT_ATOMS: atom_id res chain seq x y z
N ARG A 1 -49.51 33.59 17.84
CA ARG A 1 -49.03 33.36 16.45
C ARG A 1 -47.54 33.66 16.34
N GLU A 2 -47.10 34.86 16.73
CA GLU A 2 -45.69 35.29 16.72
C GLU A 2 -44.76 34.41 17.58
N ASN A 3 -45.17 34.04 18.80
CA ASN A 3 -44.41 33.09 19.63
C ASN A 3 -44.27 31.67 19.03
N ALA A 4 -45.24 31.23 18.22
CA ALA A 4 -45.17 29.92 17.57
C ALA A 4 -44.18 29.96 16.40
N LEU A 5 -44.20 31.03 15.61
CA LEU A 5 -43.24 31.27 14.53
C LEU A 5 -41.80 31.37 15.07
N LYS A 6 -41.60 32.10 16.18
CA LYS A 6 -40.28 32.22 16.81
C LYS A 6 -39.74 30.87 17.29
N LYS A 7 -40.58 30.03 17.91
CA LYS A 7 -40.21 28.66 18.30
C LYS A 7 -39.89 27.78 17.09
N MET A 8 -40.67 27.87 16.01
CA MET A 8 -40.41 27.14 14.78
C MET A 8 -39.09 27.57 14.13
N GLN A 9 -38.79 28.88 14.09
CA GLN A 9 -37.54 29.39 13.56
C GLN A 9 -36.34 28.87 14.38
N THR A 10 -36.40 28.94 15.71
CA THR A 10 -35.33 28.39 16.56
C THR A 10 -35.14 26.88 16.36
N SER A 11 -36.23 26.12 16.18
CA SER A 11 -36.14 24.70 15.85
C SER A 11 -35.52 24.45 14.48
N LEU A 12 -35.85 25.27 13.48
CA LEU A 12 -35.27 25.18 12.14
C LEU A 12 -33.77 25.51 12.17
N ASP A 13 -33.37 26.58 12.85
CA ASP A 13 -31.98 26.98 12.99
C ASP A 13 -31.15 25.86 13.68
N ALA A 14 -31.70 25.24 14.74
CA ALA A 14 -31.05 24.12 15.40
C ALA A 14 -30.93 22.87 14.50
N LEU A 15 -31.93 22.59 13.66
CA LEU A 15 -31.85 21.51 12.68
C LEU A 15 -30.78 21.79 11.61
N VAL A 16 -30.72 23.03 11.10
CA VAL A 16 -29.69 23.46 10.13
C VAL A 16 -28.29 23.34 10.73
N GLU A 17 -28.08 23.79 11.98
CA GLU A 17 -26.79 23.63 12.67
C GLU A 17 -26.42 22.15 12.85
N SER A 18 -27.40 21.29 13.17
CA SER A 18 -27.15 19.85 13.30
C SER A 18 -26.77 19.20 11.96
N GLU A 19 -27.43 19.60 10.87
CA GLU A 19 -27.15 19.13 9.51
C GLU A 19 -25.74 19.55 9.06
N ILE A 20 -25.35 20.80 9.32
CA ILE A 20 -23.99 21.29 9.01
C ILE A 20 -22.94 20.45 9.75
N LYS A 21 -23.15 20.14 11.03
CA LYS A 21 -22.21 19.29 11.81
C LYS A 21 -22.13 17.86 11.28
N ILE A 22 -23.26 17.30 10.85
CA ILE A 22 -23.29 15.96 10.23
C ILE A 22 -22.49 15.99 8.94
N GLN A 23 -22.73 16.95 8.06
CA GLN A 23 -22.01 17.09 6.79
C GLN A 23 -20.50 17.30 6.99
N GLN A 24 -20.11 18.13 7.96
CA GLN A 24 -18.69 18.31 8.31
C GLN A 24 -18.04 17.00 8.75
N LYS A 25 -18.72 16.23 9.60
CA LYS A 25 -18.22 14.93 10.06
C LYS A 25 -18.15 13.90 8.94
N GLU A 26 -19.13 13.89 8.03
CA GLU A 26 -19.12 13.01 6.85
C GLU A 26 -17.97 13.35 5.90
N GLU A 27 -17.71 14.64 5.69
CA GLU A 27 -16.60 15.14 4.88
C GLU A 27 -15.25 14.79 5.51
N GLU A 28 -15.07 15.04 6.81
CA GLU A 28 -13.86 14.63 7.55
C GLU A 28 -13.61 13.13 7.42
N GLN A 29 -14.64 12.31 7.59
CA GLN A 29 -14.52 10.86 7.43
C GLN A 29 -14.22 10.45 5.99
N ARG A 30 -14.74 11.18 4.99
CA ARG A 30 -14.42 10.94 3.59
C ARG A 30 -12.95 11.22 3.32
N LEU A 31 -12.46 12.37 3.75
CA LEU A 31 -11.05 12.76 3.60
C LEU A 31 -10.12 11.76 4.30
N MET A 32 -10.44 11.33 5.51
CA MET A 32 -9.67 10.31 6.22
C MET A 32 -9.64 8.97 5.47
N ARG A 33 -10.76 8.55 4.88
CA ARG A 33 -10.83 7.31 4.08
C ARG A 33 -10.01 7.43 2.79
N GLU A 34 -10.09 8.57 2.10
CA GLU A 34 -9.31 8.81 0.88
C GLU A 34 -7.81 8.84 1.17
N GLU A 35 -7.41 9.43 2.28
CA GLU A 35 -6.01 9.45 2.72
C GLU A 35 -5.52 8.04 3.06
N TYR A 36 -6.30 7.28 3.82
CA TYR A 36 -5.98 5.89 4.16
C TYR A 36 -5.86 5.00 2.91
N GLU A 37 -6.74 5.14 1.93
CA GLU A 37 -6.65 4.35 0.70
C GLU A 37 -5.41 4.72 -0.13
N LYS A 38 -4.94 5.98 -0.13
CA LYS A 38 -3.66 6.35 -0.76
C LYS A 38 -2.48 5.67 -0.08
N ASP A 39 -2.44 5.71 1.25
CA ASP A 39 -1.37 5.06 2.02
C ASP A 39 -1.38 3.55 1.80
N LYS A 40 -2.57 2.98 1.65
CA LYS A 40 -2.78 1.57 1.31
C LYS A 40 -2.35 1.24 -0.12
N GLU A 41 -2.63 2.08 -1.11
CA GLU A 41 -2.12 1.90 -2.48
C GLU A 41 -0.58 1.88 -2.51
N ALA A 42 0.05 2.67 -1.63
CA ALA A 42 1.51 2.69 -1.42
C ALA A 42 2.03 1.60 -0.47
N TYR A 43 1.16 0.74 0.06
CA TYR A 43 1.48 -0.37 0.98
C TYR A 43 2.04 0.05 2.35
N VAL A 44 1.90 1.32 2.74
CA VAL A 44 2.51 1.88 3.94
C VAL A 44 1.51 2.20 5.05
N GLU A 45 0.25 1.77 4.93
CA GLU A 45 -0.81 2.18 5.85
C GLU A 45 -0.53 1.83 7.33
N SER A 46 0.20 0.74 7.58
CA SER A 46 0.58 0.30 8.93
C SER A 46 1.71 1.12 9.55
N PHE A 47 2.45 1.90 8.74
CA PHE A 47 3.64 2.65 9.17
C PHE A 47 3.37 4.14 9.38
N LYS A 48 2.12 4.57 9.17
CA LYS A 48 1.72 5.97 9.37
C LYS A 48 1.74 6.31 10.86
N ASP A 49 2.27 7.49 11.17
CA ASP A 49 2.35 8.03 12.52
C ASP A 49 2.98 7.03 13.50
N ASP A 50 2.22 6.57 14.50
CA ASP A 50 2.63 5.59 15.51
C ASP A 50 1.89 4.25 15.36
N LEU A 51 1.26 3.97 14.22
CA LEU A 51 0.41 2.79 14.04
C LEU A 51 1.18 1.48 14.19
N LEU A 52 2.39 1.36 13.62
CA LEU A 52 3.23 0.19 13.81
C LEU A 52 3.59 0.02 15.28
N PHE A 53 3.97 1.11 15.95
CA PHE A 53 4.33 1.07 17.36
C PHE A 53 3.14 0.65 18.23
N THR A 54 1.98 1.27 18.01
CA THR A 54 0.72 0.92 18.68
C THR A 54 0.38 -0.55 18.45
N SER A 55 0.59 -1.05 17.22
CA SER A 55 0.33 -2.44 16.91
C SER A 55 1.29 -3.37 17.66
N LEU A 56 2.59 -3.07 17.77
CA LEU A 56 3.55 -3.87 18.54
C LEU A 56 3.03 -4.15 19.97
N TYR A 57 2.64 -3.10 20.68
CA TYR A 57 2.19 -3.17 22.08
C TYR A 57 0.70 -3.52 22.28
N ALA A 58 -0.11 -3.64 21.22
CA ALA A 58 -1.55 -3.89 21.35
C ALA A 58 -1.84 -5.18 22.15
N ASP A 59 -1.09 -6.23 21.84
CA ASP A 59 -1.21 -7.57 22.43
C ASP A 59 -0.08 -7.89 23.43
N ASP A 60 0.90 -7.01 23.57
CA ASP A 60 2.02 -7.17 24.50
C ASP A 60 1.70 -6.53 25.85
N VAL A 61 0.94 -7.27 26.67
CA VAL A 61 0.56 -6.86 28.02
C VAL A 61 1.78 -6.63 28.92
N GLU A 62 2.86 -7.38 28.72
CA GLU A 62 4.03 -7.33 29.58
C GLU A 62 5.05 -6.26 29.16
N GLY A 63 5.33 -6.09 27.86
CA GLY A 63 6.19 -5.00 27.37
C GLY A 63 5.61 -3.61 27.61
N ARG A 64 4.28 -3.46 27.71
CA ARG A 64 3.65 -2.21 28.14
C ARG A 64 4.03 -1.79 29.57
N LYS A 65 4.36 -2.74 30.45
CA LYS A 65 4.77 -2.47 31.83
C LYS A 65 6.24 -2.05 31.94
N LEU A 66 6.99 -2.16 30.85
CA LEU A 66 8.46 -2.14 30.82
C LEU A 66 9.06 -0.99 29.99
N ASN A 67 8.27 -0.05 29.47
CA ASN A 67 8.67 0.74 28.30
C ASN A 67 9.46 2.05 28.59
N GLU A 68 10.65 2.20 27.98
CA GLU A 68 11.43 3.46 27.87
C GLU A 68 12.00 3.77 26.46
N MET A 69 11.79 2.95 25.40
CA MET A 69 12.37 3.19 24.04
C MET A 69 11.44 3.69 22.89
N PRO A 70 10.41 4.54 23.08
CA PRO A 70 9.46 4.88 22.01
C PRO A 70 10.02 5.55 20.74
N ALA A 71 11.11 6.33 20.84
CA ALA A 71 11.43 7.32 19.82
C ALA A 71 12.11 6.78 18.54
N LYS A 72 12.90 5.70 18.62
CA LYS A 72 13.69 5.21 17.48
C LYS A 72 12.88 4.35 16.52
N ILE A 73 12.04 3.46 17.04
CA ILE A 73 11.12 2.63 16.24
C ILE A 73 10.11 3.55 15.53
N LEU A 74 9.60 4.56 16.23
CA LEU A 74 8.72 5.57 15.64
C LEU A 74 9.40 6.33 14.48
N ALA A 75 10.66 6.74 14.65
CA ALA A 75 11.41 7.40 13.58
C ALA A 75 11.59 6.50 12.35
N LEU A 76 11.88 5.22 12.55
CA LEU A 76 12.06 4.26 11.45
C LEU A 76 10.73 3.92 10.75
N SER A 77 9.63 3.82 11.50
CA SER A 77 8.28 3.66 10.95
C SER A 77 7.94 4.83 10.01
N ASN A 78 8.20 6.07 10.43
CA ASN A 78 8.04 7.25 9.59
C ASN A 78 8.97 7.25 8.36
N GLN A 79 10.18 6.71 8.48
CA GLN A 79 11.08 6.56 7.32
C GLN A 79 10.52 5.56 6.30
N ILE A 80 9.98 4.42 6.75
CA ILE A 80 9.33 3.42 5.90
C ILE A 80 8.12 4.04 5.19
N PHE A 81 7.29 4.78 5.93
CA PHE A 81 6.13 5.47 5.37
C PHE A 81 6.52 6.45 4.25
N ASN A 82 7.49 7.33 4.52
CA ASN A 82 7.95 8.32 3.55
C ASN A 82 8.63 7.66 2.34
N PHE A 83 9.48 6.67 2.57
CA PHE A 83 10.14 5.93 1.50
C PHE A 83 9.11 5.25 0.60
N GLY A 84 8.16 4.52 1.18
CA GLY A 84 7.16 3.80 0.39
C GLY A 84 6.24 4.73 -0.40
N THR A 85 5.87 5.88 0.17
CA THR A 85 5.09 6.91 -0.53
C THR A 85 5.85 7.46 -1.75
N VAL A 86 7.13 7.82 -1.58
CA VAL A 86 7.96 8.39 -2.66
C VAL A 86 8.19 7.38 -3.79
N GLU A 87 8.52 6.14 -3.46
CA GLU A 87 8.74 5.11 -4.47
C GLU A 87 7.44 4.71 -5.18
N HIS A 88 6.31 4.69 -4.46
CA HIS A 88 5.02 4.43 -5.09
C HIS A 88 4.68 5.50 -6.14
N ILE A 89 5.00 6.78 -5.88
CA ILE A 89 4.83 7.85 -6.87
C ILE A 89 5.65 7.57 -8.14
N LYS A 90 6.93 7.16 -8.00
CA LYS A 90 7.76 6.83 -9.17
C LYS A 90 7.19 5.68 -9.99
N ILE A 91 6.71 4.64 -9.32
CA ILE A 91 6.06 3.48 -9.96
C ILE A 91 4.80 3.94 -10.69
N LYS A 92 3.99 4.80 -10.06
CA LYS A 92 2.78 5.37 -10.66
C LYS A 92 3.11 6.20 -11.90
N ASP A 93 4.11 7.06 -11.83
CA ASP A 93 4.55 7.90 -12.95
C ASP A 93 4.99 7.06 -14.15
N GLU A 94 5.73 5.96 -13.93
CA GLU A 94 6.12 5.01 -14.99
C GLU A 94 4.89 4.33 -15.62
N VAL A 95 3.93 3.89 -14.81
CA VAL A 95 2.68 3.27 -15.27
C VAL A 95 1.84 4.26 -16.08
N ASP A 96 1.69 5.49 -15.61
CA ASP A 96 0.91 6.53 -16.27
C ASP A 96 1.57 6.93 -17.61
N THR A 97 2.90 7.03 -17.64
CA THR A 97 3.67 7.28 -18.86
C THR A 97 3.48 6.17 -19.88
N PHE A 98 3.54 4.90 -19.46
CA PHE A 98 3.27 3.77 -20.33
C PHE A 98 1.86 3.85 -20.95
N TRP A 99 0.82 4.08 -20.14
CA TRP A 99 -0.54 4.17 -20.65
C TRP A 99 -0.74 5.36 -21.60
N GLN A 100 -0.08 6.49 -21.34
CA GLN A 100 -0.09 7.62 -22.25
C GLN A 100 0.53 7.25 -23.61
N CYS A 101 1.69 6.58 -23.62
CA CYS A 101 2.30 6.11 -24.86
C CYS A 101 1.42 5.12 -25.64
N VAL A 102 0.72 4.23 -24.94
CA VAL A 102 -0.23 3.29 -25.55
C VAL A 102 -1.40 4.03 -26.21
N GLU A 103 -1.99 5.00 -25.52
CA GLU A 103 -3.11 5.78 -26.07
C GLU A 103 -2.69 6.68 -27.24
N ASP A 104 -1.50 7.29 -27.17
CA ASP A 104 -0.95 8.06 -28.27
C ASP A 104 -0.73 7.19 -29.53
N ALA A 105 -0.17 5.98 -29.36
CA ALA A 105 0.02 5.02 -30.45
C ALA A 105 -1.32 4.55 -31.05
N LYS A 106 -2.35 4.33 -30.22
CA LYS A 106 -3.71 4.01 -30.68
C LYS A 106 -4.34 5.18 -31.45
N ALA A 107 -4.12 6.42 -31.02
CA ALA A 107 -4.63 7.61 -31.69
C ALA A 107 -3.96 7.82 -33.07
N GLU A 108 -2.64 7.68 -33.16
CA GLU A 108 -1.89 7.79 -34.43
C GLU A 108 -2.33 6.72 -35.44
N ASN A 109 -2.68 5.51 -34.97
CA ASN A 109 -3.17 4.42 -35.82
C ASN A 109 -4.56 4.67 -36.44
N LYS A 110 -5.39 5.57 -35.89
CA LYS A 110 -6.67 5.95 -36.54
C LYS A 110 -6.49 6.87 -37.76
N ASP A 111 -5.33 7.52 -37.91
CA ASP A 111 -5.10 8.56 -38.92
C ASP A 111 -4.34 8.06 -40.17
N LEU A 112 -3.76 6.85 -40.13
CA LEU A 112 -2.93 6.30 -41.21
C LEU A 112 -3.50 4.99 -41.80
N SER A 113 -4.34 5.12 -42.82
CA SER A 113 -4.57 4.04 -43.79
C SER A 113 -3.28 3.79 -44.60
N THR A 114 -2.59 2.65 -44.44
CA THR A 114 -2.09 1.74 -45.51
C THR A 114 -0.99 0.76 -45.02
N LYS A 115 -1.34 -0.54 -45.04
CA LYS A 115 -0.60 -1.82 -45.27
C LYS A 115 0.94 -2.02 -45.14
N ALA A 116 1.80 -1.02 -44.97
CA ALA A 116 3.21 -1.21 -44.56
C ALA A 116 3.42 -1.03 -43.03
N PHE A 117 2.39 -0.50 -42.36
CA PHE A 117 2.35 -0.16 -40.94
C PHE A 117 2.27 -1.39 -40.01
N ASN A 118 1.67 -2.50 -40.46
CA ASN A 118 1.37 -3.64 -39.60
C ASN A 118 2.61 -4.44 -39.15
N GLU A 119 3.67 -4.52 -39.96
CA GLU A 119 4.92 -5.20 -39.57
C GLU A 119 5.78 -4.35 -38.61
N PHE A 120 5.75 -3.02 -38.76
CA PHE A 120 6.53 -2.11 -37.90
C PHE A 120 5.92 -1.97 -36.49
N ILE A 121 4.58 -1.99 -36.38
CA ILE A 121 3.88 -1.84 -35.11
C ILE A 121 3.94 -3.11 -34.25
N GLU A 122 3.97 -4.30 -34.86
CA GLU A 122 4.10 -5.55 -34.10
C GLU A 122 5.46 -5.67 -33.39
N TYR A 123 6.50 -5.08 -33.99
CA TYR A 123 7.84 -5.00 -33.41
C TYR A 123 7.92 -3.89 -32.34
N LYS A 124 7.40 -2.69 -32.64
CA LYS A 124 7.46 -1.54 -31.73
C LYS A 124 6.62 -1.73 -30.46
N ASP A 125 5.43 -2.32 -30.55
CA ASP A 125 4.57 -2.52 -29.37
C ASP A 125 5.11 -3.60 -28.43
N LYS A 126 5.67 -4.69 -28.98
CA LYS A 126 6.29 -5.75 -28.17
C LYS A 126 7.57 -5.27 -27.49
N ASP A 127 8.36 -4.43 -28.17
CA ASP A 127 9.58 -3.88 -27.60
C ASP A 127 9.26 -2.83 -26.51
N VAL A 128 8.25 -1.98 -26.70
CA VAL A 128 7.78 -1.03 -25.67
C VAL A 128 7.23 -1.75 -24.44
N ILE A 129 6.42 -2.81 -24.61
CA ILE A 129 5.90 -3.60 -23.49
C ILE A 129 7.05 -4.28 -22.72
N LYS A 130 8.04 -4.84 -23.43
CA LYS A 130 9.21 -5.47 -22.80
C LYS A 130 10.10 -4.47 -22.05
N GLU A 131 10.31 -3.29 -22.61
CA GLU A 131 11.09 -2.23 -21.96
C GLU A 131 10.38 -1.75 -20.69
N PHE A 132 9.06 -1.52 -20.76
CA PHE A 132 8.25 -1.23 -19.59
C PHE A 132 8.30 -2.34 -18.53
N GLU A 133 8.16 -3.60 -18.94
CA GLU A 133 8.26 -4.76 -18.03
C GLU A 133 9.61 -4.82 -17.31
N HIS A 134 10.69 -4.53 -18.02
CA HIS A 134 12.03 -4.47 -17.46
C HIS A 134 12.16 -3.33 -16.44
N ASN A 135 11.79 -2.11 -16.84
CA ASN A 135 11.85 -0.93 -15.97
C ASN A 135 10.99 -1.12 -14.71
N LEU A 136 9.76 -1.63 -14.87
CA LEU A 136 8.85 -1.91 -13.77
C LEU A 136 9.44 -2.93 -12.81
N ARG A 137 10.08 -3.99 -13.32
CA ARG A 137 10.71 -5.02 -12.49
C ARG A 137 11.89 -4.47 -11.71
N ASP A 138 12.68 -3.58 -12.31
CA ASP A 138 13.81 -2.93 -11.64
C ASP A 138 13.33 -1.99 -10.53
N LEU A 139 12.33 -1.14 -10.81
CA LEU A 139 11.72 -0.25 -9.81
C LEU A 139 11.12 -1.04 -8.65
N VAL A 140 10.38 -2.10 -8.94
CA VAL A 140 9.78 -2.96 -7.90
C VAL A 140 10.85 -3.71 -7.11
N SER A 141 11.93 -4.15 -7.74
CA SER A 141 13.06 -4.79 -7.04
C SER A 141 13.74 -3.80 -6.11
N ALA A 142 14.04 -2.59 -6.57
CA ALA A 142 14.64 -1.53 -5.76
C ALA A 142 13.75 -1.12 -4.59
N PHE A 143 12.44 -0.97 -4.82
CA PHE A 143 11.46 -0.77 -3.75
C PHE A 143 11.52 -1.90 -2.72
N THR A 144 11.52 -3.15 -3.22
CA THR A 144 11.50 -4.36 -2.38
C THR A 144 12.74 -4.44 -1.50
N GLU A 145 13.92 -4.32 -2.09
CA GLU A 145 15.19 -4.33 -1.38
C GLU A 145 15.28 -3.19 -0.37
N GLY A 146 14.84 -1.99 -0.75
CA GLY A 146 14.85 -0.82 0.12
C GLY A 146 14.00 -1.01 1.38
N PHE A 147 12.75 -1.45 1.23
CA PHE A 147 11.89 -1.65 2.40
C PHE A 147 12.33 -2.82 3.27
N GLN A 148 12.81 -3.92 2.67
CA GLN A 148 13.32 -5.06 3.42
C GLN A 148 14.55 -4.68 4.25
N GLY A 149 15.41 -3.80 3.70
CA GLY A 149 16.51 -3.20 4.45
C GLY A 149 16.04 -2.38 5.65
N LEU A 150 14.96 -1.59 5.51
CA LEU A 150 14.39 -0.83 6.63
C LEU A 150 13.75 -1.74 7.69
N LEU A 151 13.06 -2.82 7.29
CA LEU A 151 12.48 -3.78 8.23
C LEU A 151 13.55 -4.63 8.92
N ALA A 152 14.67 -4.92 8.26
CA ALA A 152 15.85 -5.49 8.90
C ALA A 152 16.38 -4.58 10.02
N ASN A 153 16.46 -3.26 9.77
CA ASN A 153 16.83 -2.30 10.82
C ASN A 153 15.80 -2.26 11.97
N CYS A 154 14.50 -2.45 11.70
CA CYS A 154 13.48 -2.58 12.74
C CYS A 154 13.76 -3.80 13.63
N ARG A 155 14.03 -4.97 13.03
CA ARG A 155 14.37 -6.21 13.75
C ARG A 155 15.63 -6.07 14.59
N ASP A 156 16.65 -5.39 14.06
CA ASP A 156 17.90 -5.14 14.79
C ASP A 156 17.67 -4.20 15.99
N LEU A 157 16.88 -3.13 15.82
CA LEU A 157 16.53 -2.22 16.91
C LEU A 157 15.69 -2.91 17.98
N GLU A 158 14.75 -3.77 17.58
CA GLU A 158 13.95 -4.56 18.52
C GLU A 158 14.80 -5.59 19.28
N SER A 159 15.77 -6.21 18.61
CA SER A 159 16.71 -7.13 19.25
C SER A 159 17.58 -6.39 20.28
N GLN A 160 18.11 -5.21 19.93
CA GLN A 160 18.85 -4.37 20.87
C GLN A 160 17.98 -3.88 22.03
N HIS A 161 16.70 -3.61 21.78
CA HIS A 161 15.75 -3.26 22.83
C HIS A 161 15.55 -4.43 23.77
N HIS A 162 15.26 -5.62 23.25
CA HIS A 162 15.13 -6.85 24.03
C HIS A 162 16.36 -7.12 24.89
N GLU A 163 17.58 -7.04 24.34
CA GLU A 163 18.82 -7.23 25.09
C GLU A 163 18.94 -6.28 26.29
N LYS A 164 18.71 -4.99 26.07
CA LYS A 164 18.76 -3.97 27.13
C LYS A 164 17.65 -4.15 28.16
N MET A 165 16.45 -4.49 27.70
CA MET A 165 15.32 -4.76 28.57
C MET A 165 15.61 -5.96 29.47
N MET A 166 16.17 -7.04 28.91
CA MET A 166 16.58 -8.21 29.66
C MET A 166 17.68 -7.88 30.68
N GLU A 167 18.69 -7.09 30.29
CA GLU A 167 19.76 -6.65 31.20
C GLU A 167 19.18 -5.86 32.40
N VAL A 168 18.37 -4.83 32.13
CA VAL A 168 17.74 -4.00 33.16
C VAL A 168 16.79 -4.82 34.04
N ALA A 169 15.99 -5.68 33.43
CA ALA A 169 15.08 -6.58 34.12
C ALA A 169 15.83 -7.46 35.12
N LEU A 170 16.91 -8.12 34.69
CA LEU A 170 17.71 -8.99 35.55
C LEU A 170 18.43 -8.24 36.70
N ILE A 171 18.94 -7.04 36.44
CA ILE A 171 19.54 -6.19 37.49
C ILE A 171 18.49 -5.85 38.55
N ASN A 172 17.30 -5.44 38.11
CA ASN A 172 16.24 -5.00 39.02
C ASN A 172 15.59 -6.15 39.80
N VAL A 173 15.62 -7.39 39.30
CA VAL A 173 15.20 -8.58 40.09
C VAL A 173 15.93 -8.64 41.41
N GLU A 174 17.26 -8.47 41.41
CA GLU A 174 18.05 -8.57 42.64
C GLU A 174 17.75 -7.43 43.62
N THR A 175 17.50 -6.22 43.10
CA THR A 175 17.15 -5.03 43.90
C THR A 175 15.75 -5.15 44.51
N VAL A 176 14.77 -5.65 43.75
CA VAL A 176 13.40 -5.90 44.24
C VAL A 176 13.39 -7.01 45.31
N HIS A 177 14.17 -8.09 45.12
CA HIS A 177 14.29 -9.16 46.11
C HIS A 177 14.87 -8.67 47.46
N LYS A 178 15.71 -7.63 47.44
CA LYS A 178 16.27 -7.02 48.65
C LYS A 178 15.32 -6.00 49.32
N ASN A 179 14.11 -5.78 48.77
CA ASN A 179 13.16 -4.74 49.18
C ASN A 179 13.78 -3.32 49.14
N GLU A 180 14.75 -3.08 48.26
CA GLU A 180 15.43 -1.79 48.14
C GLU A 180 14.63 -0.76 47.32
N VAL A 181 13.43 -1.14 46.83
CA VAL A 181 12.55 -0.29 46.03
C VAL A 181 11.21 -0.11 46.75
N GLU A 182 10.95 1.12 47.21
CA GLU A 182 9.63 1.56 47.68
C GLU A 182 8.75 1.94 46.47
N ASP A 183 7.43 1.76 46.54
CA ASP A 183 6.44 2.10 45.49
C ASP A 183 6.40 1.24 44.20
N VAL A 184 6.83 -0.02 44.25
CA VAL A 184 6.58 -0.98 43.15
C VAL A 184 5.15 -1.55 43.22
N SER A 185 4.40 -1.50 42.11
CA SER A 185 3.06 -2.07 42.01
C SER A 185 3.04 -3.58 42.29
N GLU A 186 1.91 -4.12 42.73
CA GLU A 186 1.78 -5.55 43.05
C GLU A 186 2.00 -6.44 41.81
N ASP A 187 1.57 -5.99 40.63
CA ASP A 187 1.78 -6.68 39.36
C ASP A 187 3.27 -6.75 38.97
N LEU A 188 4.00 -5.64 39.15
CA LEU A 188 5.45 -5.63 38.92
C LEU A 188 6.17 -6.48 39.98
N ARG A 189 5.79 -6.41 41.26
CA ARG A 189 6.38 -7.27 42.31
C ARG A 189 6.20 -8.75 41.99
N ASN A 190 5.04 -9.15 41.50
CA ASN A 190 4.77 -10.54 41.09
C ASN A 190 5.63 -10.95 39.88
N LEU A 191 5.81 -10.06 38.91
CA LEU A 191 6.66 -10.32 37.74
C LEU A 191 8.14 -10.46 38.12
N PHE A 192 8.63 -9.65 39.06
CA PHE A 192 10.02 -9.67 39.54
C PHE A 192 10.31 -10.70 40.64
N MET A 193 9.29 -11.39 41.17
CA MET A 193 9.43 -12.41 42.21
C MET A 193 10.04 -13.72 41.70
N ASP A 194 9.84 -14.04 40.42
CA ASP A 194 10.39 -15.22 39.77
C ASP A 194 11.17 -14.81 38.52
N LYS A 195 12.47 -15.09 38.54
CA LYS A 195 13.38 -14.76 37.44
C LYS A 195 12.95 -15.44 36.14
N ASP A 196 12.48 -16.69 36.22
CA ASP A 196 12.09 -17.44 35.01
C ASP A 196 10.82 -16.84 34.40
N THR A 197 9.85 -16.44 35.22
CA THR A 197 8.65 -15.72 34.78
C THR A 197 9.00 -14.38 34.09
N LEU A 198 9.91 -13.59 34.65
CA LEU A 198 10.35 -12.33 34.04
C LEU A 198 11.05 -12.55 32.70
N VAL A 199 12.00 -13.50 32.64
CA VAL A 199 12.71 -13.83 31.41
C VAL A 199 11.72 -14.27 30.33
N ASN A 200 10.79 -15.17 30.67
CA ASN A 200 9.75 -15.62 29.74
C ASN A 200 8.87 -14.47 29.24
N ALA A 201 8.49 -13.53 30.11
CA ALA A 201 7.69 -12.37 29.71
C ALA A 201 8.44 -11.47 28.71
N VAL A 202 9.69 -11.14 28.98
CA VAL A 202 10.53 -10.30 28.11
C VAL A 202 10.84 -11.00 26.77
N THR A 203 11.05 -12.32 26.78
CA THR A 203 11.24 -13.11 25.55
C THR A 203 9.95 -13.20 24.74
N THR A 204 8.80 -13.45 25.39
CA THR A 204 7.50 -13.52 24.68
C THR A 204 7.14 -12.18 24.04
N SER A 205 7.41 -11.07 24.73
CA SER A 205 7.25 -9.71 24.20
C SER A 205 8.08 -9.51 22.92
N HIS A 206 9.36 -9.88 22.96
CA HIS A 206 10.26 -9.79 21.81
C HIS A 206 9.81 -10.66 20.64
N GLU A 207 9.43 -11.92 20.88
CA GLU A 207 8.91 -12.82 19.83
C GLU A 207 7.63 -12.25 19.20
N ALA A 208 6.73 -11.70 20.00
CA ALA A 208 5.50 -11.07 19.52
C ALA A 208 5.78 -9.84 18.64
N HIS A 209 6.77 -9.02 19.00
CA HIS A 209 7.18 -7.86 18.21
C HIS A 209 7.83 -8.28 16.88
N LEU A 210 8.75 -9.25 16.89
CA LEU A 210 9.37 -9.76 15.67
C LEU A 210 8.33 -10.36 14.72
N LEU A 211 7.39 -11.16 15.24
CA LEU A 211 6.30 -11.72 14.44
C LEU A 211 5.45 -10.65 13.76
N LYS A 212 5.20 -9.51 14.42
CA LYS A 212 4.46 -8.39 13.83
C LYS A 212 5.27 -7.70 12.73
N ILE A 213 6.56 -7.49 12.93
CA ILE A 213 7.45 -6.93 11.91
C ILE A 213 7.50 -7.84 10.68
N ASP A 214 7.66 -9.16 10.88
CA ASP A 214 7.69 -10.16 9.82
C ASP A 214 6.36 -10.24 9.07
N HIS A 215 5.23 -10.14 9.79
CA HIS A 215 3.90 -10.13 9.17
C HIS A 215 3.72 -8.94 8.24
N GLU A 216 4.16 -7.74 8.65
CA GLU A 216 4.10 -6.56 7.79
C GLU A 216 5.05 -6.67 6.59
N GLU A 217 6.24 -7.26 6.77
CA GLU A 217 7.17 -7.57 5.66
C GLU A 217 6.51 -8.48 4.61
N ASP A 218 5.91 -9.58 5.07
CA ASP A 218 5.23 -10.56 4.24
C ASP A 218 4.03 -9.95 3.51
N LYS A 219 3.20 -9.19 4.23
CA LYS A 219 2.03 -8.52 3.68
C LYS A 219 2.44 -7.57 2.55
N MET A 220 3.44 -6.71 2.77
CA MET A 220 3.90 -5.79 1.74
C MET A 220 4.51 -6.52 0.55
N SER A 221 5.37 -7.52 0.81
CA SER A 221 5.98 -8.38 -0.21
C SER A 221 4.95 -9.07 -1.09
N GLN A 222 3.89 -9.63 -0.51
CA GLN A 222 2.85 -10.33 -1.25
C GLN A 222 2.02 -9.37 -2.09
N ARG A 223 1.67 -8.21 -1.53
CA ARG A 223 0.83 -7.22 -2.20
C ARG A 223 1.52 -6.64 -3.44
N ILE A 224 2.79 -6.25 -3.34
CA ILE A 224 3.52 -5.72 -4.50
C ILE A 224 3.73 -6.79 -5.58
N LYS A 225 4.07 -8.02 -5.19
CA LYS A 225 4.21 -9.15 -6.14
C LYS A 225 2.90 -9.44 -6.87
N MET A 226 1.78 -9.44 -6.16
CA MET A 226 0.46 -9.65 -6.74
C MET A 226 0.07 -8.51 -7.67
N TRP A 227 0.36 -7.27 -7.29
CA TRP A 227 0.09 -6.10 -8.11
C TRP A 227 0.84 -6.15 -9.45
N VAL A 228 2.16 -6.39 -9.43
CA VAL A 228 2.95 -6.53 -10.67
C VAL A 228 2.40 -7.66 -11.54
N LYS A 229 2.14 -8.83 -10.95
CA LYS A 229 1.60 -9.98 -11.68
C LYS A 229 0.27 -9.64 -12.37
N ASN A 230 -0.63 -8.97 -11.67
CA ASN A 230 -1.95 -8.62 -12.20
C ASN A 230 -1.84 -7.52 -13.26
N LEU A 231 -0.97 -6.54 -13.08
CA LEU A 231 -0.73 -5.47 -14.04
C LEU A 231 -0.17 -6.03 -15.36
N LEU A 232 0.90 -6.83 -15.29
CA LEU A 232 1.50 -7.43 -16.47
C LEU A 232 0.53 -8.36 -17.19
N LYS A 233 -0.23 -9.17 -16.43
CA LYS A 233 -1.28 -10.00 -17.01
C LYS A 233 -2.32 -9.16 -17.76
N ARG A 234 -2.78 -8.05 -17.17
CA ARG A 234 -3.75 -7.14 -17.81
C ARG A 234 -3.18 -6.57 -19.11
N ILE A 235 -1.93 -6.11 -19.10
CA ILE A 235 -1.25 -5.57 -20.29
C ILE A 235 -1.18 -6.63 -21.39
N HIS A 236 -0.76 -7.86 -21.10
CA HIS A 236 -0.74 -8.94 -22.10
C HIS A 236 -2.14 -9.27 -22.63
N ASP A 237 -3.14 -9.39 -21.74
CA ASP A 237 -4.51 -9.75 -22.12
C ASP A 237 -5.14 -8.66 -23.01
N GLU A 238 -4.95 -7.38 -22.66
CA GLU A 238 -5.58 -6.23 -23.36
C GLU A 238 -4.76 -5.81 -24.59
N GLU A 239 -3.46 -5.55 -24.43
CA GLU A 239 -2.65 -4.92 -25.46
C GLU A 239 -2.04 -5.92 -26.44
N GLU A 240 -1.82 -7.19 -26.06
CA GLU A 240 -1.36 -8.19 -27.01
C GLU A 240 -2.51 -9.04 -27.55
N VAL A 241 -3.30 -9.66 -26.66
CA VAL A 241 -4.31 -10.65 -27.08
C VAL A 241 -5.52 -9.98 -27.70
N GLN A 242 -6.14 -9.02 -26.99
CA GLN A 242 -7.37 -8.39 -27.48
C GLN A 242 -7.11 -7.51 -28.69
N ARG A 243 -6.04 -6.70 -28.67
CA ARG A 243 -5.64 -5.89 -29.82
C ARG A 243 -5.41 -6.72 -31.09
N ASN A 244 -4.74 -7.87 -30.98
CA ASN A 244 -4.54 -8.77 -32.13
C ASN A 244 -5.86 -9.34 -32.66
N ARG A 245 -6.80 -9.69 -31.78
CA ARG A 245 -8.14 -10.15 -32.18
C ARG A 245 -8.90 -9.07 -32.91
N ASP A 246 -8.91 -7.84 -32.40
CA ASP A 246 -9.61 -6.70 -33.02
C ASP A 246 -9.03 -6.38 -34.40
N ARG A 247 -7.71 -6.44 -34.54
CA ARG A 247 -7.03 -6.30 -35.85
C ARG A 247 -7.43 -7.38 -36.85
N ILE A 248 -7.52 -8.64 -36.42
CA ILE A 248 -7.97 -9.73 -37.30
C ILE A 248 -9.40 -9.47 -37.78
N ILE A 249 -10.29 -9.02 -36.90
CA ILE A 249 -11.67 -8.66 -37.25
C ILE A 249 -11.68 -7.50 -38.25
N GLU A 250 -10.90 -6.45 -38.01
CA GLU A 250 -10.80 -5.29 -38.91
C GLU A 250 -10.31 -5.69 -40.31
N ILE A 251 -9.24 -6.47 -40.39
CA ILE A 251 -8.70 -6.97 -41.66
C ILE A 251 -9.72 -7.84 -42.38
N THR A 252 -10.44 -8.70 -41.65
CA THR A 252 -11.48 -9.57 -42.22
C THR A 252 -12.61 -8.74 -42.82
N ASN A 253 -13.15 -7.78 -42.07
CA ASN A 253 -14.19 -6.88 -42.56
C ASN A 253 -13.73 -6.08 -43.78
N MET A 254 -12.49 -5.59 -43.78
CA MET A 254 -11.94 -4.86 -44.92
C MET A 254 -11.82 -5.76 -46.16
N ILE A 255 -11.42 -7.02 -46.00
CA ILE A 255 -11.38 -7.99 -47.10
C ILE A 255 -12.78 -8.23 -47.66
N ASP A 256 -13.78 -8.41 -46.81
CA ASP A 256 -15.16 -8.66 -47.25
C ASP A 256 -15.76 -7.45 -47.98
N HIS A 257 -15.54 -6.23 -47.48
CA HIS A 257 -15.91 -5.01 -48.21
C HIS A 257 -15.24 -4.89 -49.58
N LEU A 258 -13.95 -5.24 -49.68
CA LEU A 258 -13.25 -5.22 -50.96
C LEU A 258 -13.79 -6.26 -51.93
N ARG A 259 -14.18 -7.45 -51.45
CA ARG A 259 -14.83 -8.49 -52.26
C ARG A 259 -16.18 -8.02 -52.80
N GLU A 260 -17.04 -7.47 -51.93
CA GLU A 260 -18.34 -6.91 -52.34
C GLU A 260 -18.18 -5.80 -53.39
N ALA A 261 -17.18 -4.92 -53.22
CA ALA A 261 -16.90 -3.87 -54.19
C ALA A 261 -16.49 -4.43 -55.56
N ILE A 262 -15.68 -5.51 -55.59
CA ILE A 262 -15.28 -6.19 -56.81
C ILE A 262 -16.50 -6.84 -57.49
N ASP A 263 -17.31 -7.61 -56.74
CA ASP A 263 -18.50 -8.29 -57.28
C ASP A 263 -19.49 -7.29 -57.90
N ASN A 264 -19.69 -6.13 -57.25
CA ASN A 264 -20.54 -5.06 -57.77
C ASN A 264 -20.01 -4.46 -59.07
N LEU A 265 -18.68 -4.29 -59.20
CA LEU A 265 -18.08 -3.80 -60.45
C LEU A 265 -18.26 -4.81 -61.58
N GLU A 266 -18.05 -6.11 -61.32
CA GLU A 266 -18.22 -7.16 -62.32
C GLU A 266 -19.68 -7.30 -62.78
N GLY A 267 -20.65 -7.14 -61.88
CA GLY A 267 -22.09 -7.16 -62.20
C GLY A 267 -22.59 -5.96 -63.00
N THR A 268 -21.83 -4.86 -63.08
CA THR A 268 -22.18 -3.67 -63.90
C THR A 268 -21.62 -3.70 -65.33
N VAL A 269 -20.75 -4.66 -65.64
CA VAL A 269 -20.09 -4.79 -66.96
C VAL A 269 -20.72 -5.89 -67.82
N GLY A 270 -21.70 -6.64 -67.31
CA GLY A 270 -22.50 -7.64 -68.04
C GLY A 270 -23.85 -7.12 -68.52
#